data_AF-D8QQD5-F1
#
_entry.id   AF-D8QQD5-F1
#
_cell.length_a   1.000
_cell.length_b   1.000
_cell.length_c   1.000
_cell.angle_alpha   90.00
_cell.angle_beta   90.00
_cell.angle_gamma   90.00
#
_symmetry.space_group_name_H-M   'P 1'
#
loop_
_entity.id
_entity.type
_entity.pdbx_description
1 polymer ?
#
loop_
_entity_poly.entity_id
_entity_poly.type
_entity_poly.pdbx_seq_one_letter_code
_entity_poly.pdbx_strand_id
1 'polypeptide(L)'
;STLDRLLAWEKKLYDEVKRAEGLRVELEKKNTWIQKEESRGGNAEAIEKAKAAEKLLHTRHVVAMQGVDTARNAVLRLRDSELYPQLLELLKGLYEMWKKTHECHEEQYKAVAEMKKLDCSDVVESTNSLHKVATEQLKVALSRWHQYFGSVVSSHKVFMQQLNVYVKVSVKSVELDKGIFHAASPKPISTLCHEWQMALDRLPDRSALE
;
A
#
# COMPACT_ATOMS: atom_id res chain seq x y z
N SER A 1 9.50 -9.80 6.36
CA SER A 1 9.06 -8.42 6.71
C SER A 1 7.57 -8.42 7.08
N THR A 2 7.01 -7.29 7.55
CA THR A 2 5.55 -7.15 7.77
C THR A 2 4.76 -7.32 6.47
N LEU A 3 5.28 -6.78 5.35
CA LEU A 3 4.68 -6.93 4.02
C LEU A 3 4.66 -8.40 3.56
N ASP A 4 5.72 -9.17 3.80
CA ASP A 4 5.73 -10.60 3.44
C ASP A 4 4.68 -11.40 4.21
N ARG A 5 4.50 -11.07 5.50
CA ARG A 5 3.46 -11.70 6.33
C ARG A 5 2.06 -11.30 5.89
N LEU A 6 1.85 -10.02 5.56
CA LEU A 6 0.59 -9.55 4.97
C LEU A 6 0.26 -10.32 3.69
N LEU A 7 1.22 -10.42 2.76
CA LEU A 7 1.05 -11.17 1.51
C LEU A 7 0.72 -12.65 1.77
N ALA A 8 1.37 -13.29 2.74
CA ALA A 8 1.09 -14.68 3.10
C ALA A 8 -0.35 -14.86 3.65
N TRP A 9 -0.80 -13.95 4.51
CA TRP A 9 -2.16 -13.98 5.05
C TRP A 9 -3.22 -13.63 4.00
N GLU A 10 -2.90 -12.77 3.04
CA GLU A 10 -3.78 -12.45 1.91
C GLU A 10 -3.95 -13.61 0.94
N LYS A 11 -2.87 -14.33 0.63
CA LYS A 11 -2.95 -15.58 -0.14
C LYS A 11 -3.82 -16.60 0.59
N LYS A 12 -3.63 -16.76 1.90
CA LYS A 12 -4.48 -17.64 2.71
C LYS A 12 -5.93 -17.18 2.69
N LEU A 13 -6.20 -15.88 2.88
CA LEU A 13 -7.56 -15.32 2.83
C LEU A 13 -8.23 -15.61 1.49
N TYR A 14 -7.51 -15.46 0.38
CA TYR A 14 -8.01 -15.81 -0.95
C TYR A 14 -8.41 -17.29 -1.04
N ASP A 15 -7.56 -18.20 -0.57
CA ASP A 15 -7.85 -19.64 -0.57
C ASP A 15 -9.04 -20.01 0.33
N GLU A 16 -9.13 -19.38 1.51
CA GLU A 16 -10.25 -19.54 2.44
C GLU A 16 -11.57 -19.08 1.79
N VAL A 17 -11.58 -17.91 1.16
CA VAL A 17 -12.76 -17.35 0.48
C VAL A 17 -13.17 -18.24 -0.69
N LYS A 18 -12.22 -18.67 -1.51
CA LYS A 18 -12.47 -19.56 -2.65
C LYS A 18 -13.13 -20.87 -2.21
N ARG A 19 -12.70 -21.43 -1.07
CA ARG A 19 -13.27 -22.65 -0.51
C ARG A 19 -14.66 -22.43 0.06
N ALA A 20 -14.86 -21.36 0.83
CA ALA A 20 -16.16 -21.01 1.39
C ALA A 20 -17.19 -20.78 0.27
N GLU A 21 -16.81 -20.05 -0.77
CA GLU A 21 -17.66 -19.80 -1.94
C GLU A 21 -18.01 -21.08 -2.71
N GLY A 22 -17.05 -21.99 -2.87
CA GLY A 22 -17.32 -23.32 -3.45
C GLY A 22 -18.39 -24.10 -2.66
N LEU A 23 -18.30 -24.10 -1.33
CA LEU A 23 -19.28 -24.74 -0.46
C LEU A 23 -20.64 -24.03 -0.51
N ARG A 24 -20.66 -22.70 -0.62
CA ARG A 24 -21.89 -21.89 -0.78
C ARG A 24 -22.65 -22.30 -2.04
N VAL A 25 -21.95 -22.39 -3.17
CA VAL A 25 -22.54 -22.79 -4.46
C VAL A 25 -23.05 -24.25 -4.40
N GLU A 26 -22.32 -25.16 -3.77
CA GLU A 26 -22.79 -26.54 -3.57
C GLU A 26 -24.05 -26.59 -2.71
N LEU A 27 -24.11 -25.78 -1.64
CA LEU A 27 -25.27 -25.69 -0.76
C LEU A 27 -26.50 -25.18 -1.51
N GLU A 28 -26.36 -24.12 -2.31
CA GLU A 28 -27.44 -23.59 -3.14
C GLU A 28 -27.97 -24.62 -4.15
N LYS A 29 -27.07 -25.35 -4.81
CA LYS A 29 -27.45 -26.45 -5.72
C LYS A 29 -28.19 -27.56 -5.00
N LYS A 30 -27.75 -27.92 -3.79
CA LYS A 30 -28.41 -28.95 -2.97
C LYS A 30 -29.81 -28.51 -2.55
N ASN A 31 -29.96 -27.27 -2.10
CA ASN A 31 -31.24 -26.70 -1.65
C ASN A 31 -32.24 -26.62 -2.79
N THR A 32 -31.81 -26.15 -3.96
CA THR A 32 -32.66 -26.09 -5.15
C THR A 32 -33.07 -27.49 -5.64
N TRP A 33 -32.21 -28.50 -5.50
CA TRP A 33 -32.57 -29.89 -5.80
C TRP A 33 -33.61 -30.43 -4.81
N ILE A 34 -33.41 -30.22 -3.49
CA ILE A 34 -34.35 -30.67 -2.45
C ILE A 34 -35.73 -30.04 -2.67
N GLN A 35 -35.80 -28.73 -2.89
CA GLN A 35 -37.06 -28.02 -3.15
C GLN A 35 -37.81 -28.58 -4.38
N LYS A 36 -37.07 -28.94 -5.44
CA LYS A 36 -37.68 -29.53 -6.65
C LYS A 36 -38.24 -30.93 -6.38
N GLU A 37 -37.51 -31.78 -5.67
CA GLU A 37 -38.00 -33.13 -5.34
C GLU A 37 -39.18 -33.12 -4.36
N GLU A 38 -39.18 -32.21 -3.38
CA GLU A 38 -40.32 -32.01 -2.48
C GLU A 38 -41.58 -31.58 -3.24
N SER A 39 -41.45 -30.64 -4.19
CA SER A 39 -42.58 -30.17 -5.00
C SER A 39 -43.18 -31.25 -5.90
N ARG A 40 -42.40 -32.26 -6.27
CA ARG A 40 -42.81 -33.37 -7.15
C ARG A 40 -43.38 -34.56 -6.39
N GLY A 41 -43.39 -34.53 -5.04
CA GLY A 41 -43.73 -35.69 -4.23
C GLY A 41 -42.74 -36.85 -4.42
N GLY A 42 -41.45 -36.52 -4.59
CA GLY A 42 -40.38 -37.50 -4.78
C GLY A 42 -40.18 -38.44 -3.60
N ASN A 43 -39.25 -39.39 -3.72
CA ASN A 43 -39.00 -40.40 -2.70
C ASN A 43 -38.60 -39.76 -1.35
N ALA A 44 -39.45 -39.94 -0.33
CA ALA A 44 -39.27 -39.37 1.00
C ALA A 44 -37.92 -39.76 1.65
N GLU A 45 -37.49 -41.02 1.52
CA GLU A 45 -36.23 -41.50 2.08
C GLU A 45 -35.02 -40.82 1.41
N ALA A 46 -35.09 -40.61 0.08
CA ALA A 46 -34.05 -39.92 -0.67
C ALA A 46 -33.98 -38.43 -0.30
N ILE A 47 -35.14 -37.79 -0.06
CA ILE A 47 -35.22 -36.40 0.39
C ILE A 47 -34.64 -36.25 1.80
N GLU A 48 -34.98 -37.13 2.74
CA GLU A 48 -34.42 -37.09 4.10
C GLU A 48 -32.90 -37.28 4.10
N LYS A 49 -32.39 -38.24 3.32
CA LYS A 49 -30.95 -38.44 3.14
C LYS A 49 -30.27 -37.20 2.55
N ALA A 50 -30.92 -36.51 1.61
CA ALA A 50 -30.40 -35.29 1.03
C ALA A 50 -30.37 -34.12 2.03
N LYS A 51 -31.39 -33.98 2.89
CA LYS A 51 -31.42 -33.00 3.98
C LYS A 51 -30.33 -33.25 5.03
N ALA A 52 -30.06 -34.50 5.36
CA ALA A 52 -28.94 -34.84 6.24
C ALA A 52 -27.58 -34.41 5.63
N ALA A 53 -27.39 -34.66 4.32
CA ALA A 53 -26.20 -34.22 3.60
C ALA A 53 -26.11 -32.68 3.48
N GLU A 54 -27.22 -31.99 3.28
CA GLU A 54 -27.31 -30.52 3.30
C GLU A 54 -26.84 -29.96 4.65
N LYS A 55 -27.32 -30.52 5.77
CA LYS A 55 -26.92 -30.09 7.10
C LYS A 55 -25.41 -30.22 7.32
N LEU A 56 -24.81 -31.33 6.90
CA LEU A 56 -23.36 -31.53 6.97
C LEU A 56 -22.61 -30.50 6.10
N LEU A 57 -23.10 -30.26 4.89
CA LEU A 57 -22.52 -29.28 3.98
C LEU A 57 -22.61 -27.86 4.54
N HIS A 58 -23.73 -27.51 5.17
CA HIS A 58 -23.93 -26.25 5.86
C HIS A 58 -22.93 -26.07 7.01
N THR A 59 -22.73 -27.10 7.86
CA THR A 59 -21.71 -27.07 8.91
C THR A 59 -20.32 -26.82 8.33
N ARG A 60 -19.95 -27.51 7.23
CA ARG A 60 -18.66 -27.29 6.56
C ARG A 60 -18.52 -25.87 6.01
N HIS A 61 -19.58 -25.31 5.43
CA HIS A 61 -19.61 -23.92 4.95
C HIS A 61 -19.38 -22.93 6.10
N VAL A 62 -20.06 -23.11 7.23
CA VAL A 62 -19.87 -22.28 8.44
C VAL A 62 -18.43 -22.35 8.95
N VAL A 63 -17.83 -23.54 9.01
CA VAL A 63 -16.43 -23.70 9.40
C VAL A 63 -15.48 -23.01 8.42
N ALA A 64 -15.75 -23.09 7.11
CA ALA A 64 -14.95 -22.38 6.10
C ALA A 64 -15.05 -20.85 6.28
N MET A 65 -16.22 -20.31 6.60
CA MET A 65 -16.40 -18.89 6.91
C MET A 65 -15.60 -18.45 8.14
N GLN A 66 -15.51 -19.28 9.19
CA GLN A 66 -14.64 -18.99 10.34
C GLN A 66 -13.15 -18.92 9.94
N GLY A 67 -12.74 -19.73 8.96
CA GLY A 67 -11.40 -19.67 8.36
C GLY A 67 -11.14 -18.34 7.65
N VAL A 68 -12.12 -17.87 6.87
CA VAL A 68 -12.11 -16.54 6.23
C VAL A 68 -11.96 -15.44 7.28
N ASP A 69 -12.78 -15.45 8.33
CA ASP A 69 -12.73 -14.44 9.40
C ASP A 69 -11.38 -14.43 10.12
N THR A 70 -10.81 -15.61 10.39
CA THR A 70 -9.50 -15.74 11.03
C THR A 70 -8.40 -15.13 10.16
N ALA A 71 -8.37 -15.48 8.87
CA ALA A 71 -7.37 -14.95 7.94
C ALA A 71 -7.53 -13.44 7.75
N ARG A 72 -8.76 -12.95 7.59
CA ARG A 72 -9.09 -11.52 7.48
C ARG A 72 -8.63 -10.76 8.72
N ASN A 73 -8.97 -11.23 9.92
CA ASN A 73 -8.58 -10.57 11.16
C ASN A 73 -7.05 -10.52 11.33
N ALA A 74 -6.33 -11.55 10.87
CA ALA A 74 -4.87 -11.53 10.86
C ALA A 74 -4.32 -10.43 9.94
N VAL A 75 -4.88 -10.25 8.72
CA VAL A 75 -4.52 -9.15 7.81
C VAL A 75 -4.80 -7.79 8.45
N LEU A 76 -6.00 -7.59 9.01
CA LEU A 76 -6.37 -6.32 9.64
C LEU A 76 -5.47 -5.97 10.81
N ARG A 77 -5.15 -6.96 11.65
CA ARG A 77 -4.23 -6.78 12.77
C ARG A 77 -2.85 -6.36 12.27
N LEU A 78 -2.25 -7.10 11.34
CA LEU A 78 -0.92 -6.76 10.80
C LEU A 78 -0.90 -5.35 10.18
N ARG A 79 -1.96 -4.98 9.45
CA ARG A 79 -2.09 -3.65 8.86
C ARG A 79 -2.14 -2.55 9.92
N ASP A 80 -3.02 -2.71 10.91
CA ASP A 80 -3.33 -1.65 11.86
C ASP A 80 -2.31 -1.57 13.02
N SER A 81 -1.78 -2.70 13.49
CA SER A 81 -0.86 -2.76 14.64
C SER A 81 0.62 -2.77 14.28
N GLU A 82 0.98 -3.16 13.04
CA GLU A 82 2.40 -3.23 12.63
C GLU A 82 2.71 -2.30 11.46
N LEU A 83 1.99 -2.41 10.35
CA LEU A 83 2.27 -1.60 9.17
C LEU A 83 2.05 -0.10 9.44
N TYR A 84 0.95 0.27 10.09
CA TYR A 84 0.65 1.68 10.36
C TYR A 84 1.74 2.39 11.19
N PRO A 85 2.20 1.85 12.35
CA PRO A 85 3.34 2.43 13.07
C PRO A 85 4.62 2.51 12.25
N GLN A 86 4.92 1.48 11.44
CA GLN A 86 6.10 1.49 10.55
C GLN A 86 6.03 2.61 9.52
N LEU A 87 4.84 2.91 8.99
CA LEU A 87 4.64 4.02 8.05
C LEU A 87 4.84 5.38 8.73
N LEU A 88 4.42 5.54 9.99
CA LEU A 88 4.66 6.76 10.75
C LEU A 88 6.16 6.96 11.02
N GLU A 89 6.86 5.90 11.39
CA GLU A 89 8.31 5.94 11.59
C GLU A 89 9.04 6.27 10.29
N LEU A 90 8.64 5.65 9.18
CA LEU A 90 9.17 5.96 7.84
C LEU A 90 8.94 7.42 7.47
N LEU A 91 7.72 7.94 7.67
CA LEU A 91 7.40 9.33 7.38
C LEU A 91 8.26 10.29 8.19
N LYS A 92 8.47 10.00 9.48
CA LYS A 92 9.35 10.79 10.35
C LYS A 92 10.80 10.73 9.88
N GLY A 93 11.30 9.55 9.53
CA GLY A 93 12.67 9.38 9.02
C GLY A 93 12.89 10.16 7.70
N LEU A 94 11.92 10.10 6.80
CA LEU A 94 11.94 10.86 5.55
C LEU A 94 11.90 12.37 5.81
N TYR A 95 11.06 12.84 6.72
CA TYR A 95 11.01 14.24 7.11
C TYR A 95 12.38 14.74 7.59
N GLU A 96 13.03 14.03 8.50
CA GLU A 96 14.37 14.40 9.00
C GLU A 96 15.44 14.36 7.90
N MET A 97 15.39 13.38 7.01
CA MET A 97 16.30 13.30 5.86
C MET A 97 16.12 14.51 4.93
N TRP A 98 14.89 14.86 4.58
CA TRP A 98 14.60 15.98 3.69
C TRP A 98 14.92 17.32 4.33
N LYS A 99 14.65 17.47 5.63
CA LYS A 99 15.03 18.67 6.39
C LYS A 99 16.54 18.92 6.34
N LYS A 100 17.36 17.90 6.65
CA LYS A 100 18.83 18.01 6.56
C LYS A 100 19.32 18.29 5.15
N THR A 101 18.69 17.67 4.16
CA THR A 101 19.01 17.91 2.75
C THR A 101 18.74 19.37 2.37
N HIS A 102 17.61 19.92 2.82
CA HIS A 102 17.24 21.31 2.60
C HIS A 102 18.23 22.28 3.27
N GLU A 103 18.56 22.06 4.55
CA GLU A 103 19.53 22.87 5.30
C GLU A 103 20.89 22.91 4.58
N CYS A 104 21.40 21.75 4.14
CA CYS A 104 22.66 21.66 3.41
C CYS A 104 22.61 22.41 2.07
N HIS A 105 21.52 22.29 1.32
CA HIS A 105 21.38 23.04 0.06
C HIS A 105 21.23 24.54 0.28
N GLU A 106 20.62 24.99 1.38
CA GLU A 106 20.53 26.41 1.70
C GLU A 106 21.92 26.99 1.98
N GLU A 107 22.77 26.27 2.72
CA GLU A 107 24.17 26.65 2.95
C GLU A 107 24.98 26.68 1.65
N GLN A 108 24.85 25.64 0.81
CA GLN A 108 25.50 25.59 -0.50
C GLN A 108 25.05 26.76 -1.40
N TYR A 109 23.76 27.07 -1.42
CA TYR A 109 23.21 28.18 -2.19
C TYR A 109 23.77 29.53 -1.71
N LYS A 110 23.83 29.76 -0.39
CA LYS A 110 24.46 30.97 0.19
C LYS A 110 25.92 31.10 -0.24
N ALA A 111 26.69 30.02 -0.15
CA ALA A 111 28.09 30.02 -0.57
C ALA A 111 28.24 30.41 -2.06
N VAL A 112 27.43 29.82 -2.94
CA VAL A 112 27.44 30.16 -4.38
C VAL A 112 27.00 31.60 -4.63
N ALA A 113 25.99 32.09 -3.91
CA ALA A 113 25.51 33.46 -4.05
C ALA A 113 26.57 34.51 -3.63
N GLU A 114 27.33 34.23 -2.56
CA GLU A 114 28.46 35.08 -2.16
C GLU A 114 29.62 35.01 -3.17
N MET A 115 29.93 33.82 -3.71
CA MET A 115 30.95 33.68 -4.76
C MET A 115 30.62 34.51 -6.00
N LYS A 116 29.36 34.57 -6.42
CA LYS A 116 28.93 35.40 -7.56
C LYS A 116 29.20 36.89 -7.36
N LYS A 117 29.28 37.39 -6.12
CA LYS A 117 29.62 38.80 -5.84
C LYS A 117 31.12 39.08 -6.04
N LEU A 118 31.96 38.06 -5.95
CA LEU A 118 33.42 38.17 -6.13
C LEU A 118 33.85 38.18 -7.61
N ASP A 119 32.95 37.79 -8.52
CA ASP A 119 33.14 37.79 -9.98
C ASP A 119 33.30 39.22 -10.58
N CYS A 120 33.14 40.26 -9.75
CA CYS A 120 33.33 41.68 -10.10
C CYS A 120 34.73 42.24 -9.72
N SER A 121 35.68 41.41 -9.29
CA SER A 121 37.03 41.85 -8.91
C SER A 121 37.99 41.81 -10.11
N ASP A 122 38.65 42.93 -10.44
CA ASP A 122 39.69 43.03 -11.49
C ASP A 122 40.99 42.26 -11.14
N VAL A 123 41.07 41.66 -9.94
CA VAL A 123 42.21 40.90 -9.44
C VAL A 123 41.75 39.49 -9.06
N VAL A 124 41.65 38.60 -10.06
CA VAL A 124 41.43 37.17 -9.82
C VAL A 124 42.54 36.40 -10.51
N GLU A 125 43.27 35.57 -9.75
CA GLU A 125 44.24 34.63 -10.31
C GLU A 125 43.57 33.74 -11.36
N SER A 126 44.19 33.58 -12.54
CA SER A 126 43.58 32.82 -13.63
C SER A 126 43.29 31.37 -13.22
N THR A 127 42.13 30.84 -13.60
CA THR A 127 41.71 29.47 -13.33
C THR A 127 42.73 28.47 -13.91
N ASN A 128 43.40 27.68 -13.06
CA ASN A 128 44.41 26.71 -13.48
C ASN A 128 43.80 25.34 -13.87
N SER A 129 44.63 24.40 -14.33
CA SER A 129 44.18 23.06 -14.74
C SER A 129 43.55 22.24 -13.61
N LEU A 130 44.01 22.41 -12.36
CA LEU A 130 43.45 21.75 -11.18
C LEU A 130 42.02 22.24 -10.90
N HIS A 131 41.77 23.55 -11.02
CA HIS A 131 40.43 24.12 -10.88
C HIS A 131 39.47 23.53 -11.91
N LYS A 132 39.90 23.39 -13.19
CA LYS A 132 39.08 22.79 -14.25
C LYS A 132 38.71 21.34 -13.94
N VAL A 133 39.66 20.54 -13.45
CA VAL A 133 39.42 19.14 -13.05
C VAL A 133 38.44 19.07 -11.88
N ALA A 134 38.60 19.92 -10.86
CA ALA A 134 37.70 19.97 -9.71
C ALA A 134 36.27 20.36 -10.13
N THR A 135 36.10 21.35 -11.01
CA THR A 135 34.79 21.75 -11.55
C THR A 135 34.12 20.62 -12.32
N GLU A 136 34.87 19.88 -13.15
CA GLU A 136 34.30 18.76 -13.91
C GLU A 136 33.87 17.62 -12.97
N GLN A 137 34.66 17.31 -11.94
CA GLN A 137 34.27 16.32 -10.92
C GLN A 137 33.01 16.73 -10.16
N LEU A 138 32.90 18.01 -9.77
CA LEU A 138 31.71 18.56 -9.12
C LEU A 138 30.48 18.43 -10.02
N LYS A 139 30.60 18.79 -11.31
CA LYS A 139 29.53 18.66 -12.29
C LYS A 139 29.04 17.22 -12.38
N VAL A 140 29.95 16.26 -12.51
CA VAL A 140 29.61 14.82 -12.55
C VAL A 140 28.91 14.37 -11.26
N ALA A 141 29.40 14.81 -10.09
CA ALA A 141 28.80 14.49 -8.81
C ALA A 141 27.37 15.05 -8.68
N LEU A 142 27.15 16.31 -9.09
CA LEU A 142 25.84 16.96 -9.08
C LEU A 142 24.86 16.27 -10.04
N SER A 143 25.28 15.91 -11.25
CA SER A 143 24.44 15.18 -12.20
C SER A 143 24.01 13.82 -11.65
N ARG A 144 24.94 13.08 -11.02
CA ARG A 144 24.61 11.81 -10.35
C ARG A 144 23.65 12.01 -9.18
N TRP A 145 23.93 12.99 -8.32
CA TRP A 145 23.06 13.31 -7.20
C TRP A 145 21.64 13.65 -7.66
N HIS A 146 21.50 14.48 -8.70
CA HIS A 146 20.21 14.83 -9.29
C HIS A 146 19.47 13.60 -9.82
N GLN A 147 20.17 12.69 -10.53
CA GLN A 147 19.59 11.45 -11.01
C GLN A 147 19.10 10.56 -9.86
N TYR A 148 19.92 10.38 -8.80
CA TYR A 148 19.54 9.58 -7.63
C TYR A 148 18.37 10.20 -6.87
N PHE A 149 18.39 11.52 -6.67
CA PHE A 149 17.29 12.26 -6.07
C PHE A 149 15.99 12.02 -6.85
N GLY A 150 16.01 12.19 -8.17
CA GLY A 150 14.87 11.92 -9.03
C GLY A 150 14.38 10.48 -8.93
N SER A 151 15.30 9.51 -8.85
CA SER A 151 14.94 8.10 -8.63
C SER A 151 14.29 7.86 -7.28
N VAL A 152 14.79 8.46 -6.20
CA VAL A 152 14.22 8.33 -4.84
C VAL A 152 12.81 8.90 -4.79
N VAL A 153 12.60 10.11 -5.35
CA VAL A 153 11.28 10.75 -5.40
C VAL A 153 10.30 9.90 -6.22
N SER A 154 10.71 9.39 -7.38
CA SER A 154 9.87 8.53 -8.21
C SER A 154 9.52 7.22 -7.51
N SER A 155 10.48 6.54 -6.90
CA SER A 155 10.24 5.31 -6.13
C SER A 155 9.28 5.55 -4.97
N HIS A 156 9.42 6.69 -4.28
CA HIS A 156 8.53 7.09 -3.18
C HIS A 156 7.09 7.34 -3.67
N LYS A 157 6.91 8.04 -4.79
CA LYS A 157 5.59 8.23 -5.42
C LYS A 157 4.94 6.89 -5.77
N VAL A 158 5.68 6.00 -6.45
CA VAL A 158 5.17 4.66 -6.84
C VAL A 158 4.82 3.83 -5.60
N PHE A 159 5.69 3.79 -4.60
CA PHE A 159 5.42 3.07 -3.35
C PHE A 159 4.12 3.54 -2.70
N MET A 160 3.94 4.85 -2.55
CA MET A 160 2.74 5.41 -1.93
C MET A 160 1.47 5.18 -2.75
N GLN A 161 1.56 5.25 -4.07
CA GLN A 161 0.43 4.91 -4.96
C GLN A 161 -0.01 3.45 -4.76
N GLN A 162 0.92 2.49 -4.79
CA GLN A 162 0.62 1.08 -4.60
C GLN A 162 0.05 0.80 -3.20
N LEU A 163 0.65 1.40 -2.17
CA LEU A 163 0.18 1.27 -0.79
C LEU A 163 -1.23 1.86 -0.62
N ASN A 164 -1.53 2.98 -1.25
CA ASN A 164 -2.85 3.61 -1.16
C ASN A 164 -3.93 2.74 -1.82
N VAL A 165 -3.64 2.19 -3.01
CA VAL A 165 -4.53 1.23 -3.69
C VAL A 165 -4.77 0.02 -2.80
N TYR A 166 -3.72 -0.55 -2.23
CA TYR A 166 -3.79 -1.67 -1.31
C TYR A 166 -4.70 -1.37 -0.10
N VAL A 167 -4.44 -0.27 0.61
CA VAL A 167 -5.21 0.11 1.81
C VAL A 167 -6.69 0.31 1.46
N LYS A 168 -7.00 0.98 0.34
CA LYS A 168 -8.39 1.17 -0.12
C LYS A 168 -9.14 -0.14 -0.34
N VAL A 169 -8.51 -1.11 -1.01
CA VAL A 169 -9.13 -2.43 -1.23
C VAL A 169 -9.31 -3.16 0.10
N SER A 170 -8.31 -3.13 0.98
CA SER A 170 -8.36 -3.77 2.30
C SER A 170 -9.45 -3.20 3.23
N VAL A 171 -9.84 -1.93 3.05
CA VAL A 171 -10.91 -1.28 3.82
C VAL A 171 -12.28 -1.58 3.23
N LYS A 172 -12.45 -1.51 1.90
CA LYS A 172 -13.74 -1.81 1.24
C LYS A 172 -14.21 -3.25 1.49
N SER A 173 -13.30 -4.23 1.45
CA SER A 173 -13.62 -5.62 1.83
C SER A 173 -14.09 -5.76 3.28
N VAL A 174 -13.83 -4.77 4.15
CA VAL A 174 -14.28 -4.82 5.54
C VAL A 174 -15.72 -4.31 5.71
N GLU A 175 -16.11 -3.31 4.93
CA GLU A 175 -17.41 -2.65 5.04
C GLU A 175 -18.53 -3.46 4.39
N LEU A 176 -18.27 -4.08 3.24
CA LEU A 176 -19.26 -4.84 2.47
C LEU A 176 -19.82 -6.06 3.25
N ASP A 177 -19.00 -6.64 4.12
CA ASP A 177 -19.28 -7.90 4.82
C ASP A 177 -20.02 -7.71 6.16
N LYS A 178 -20.01 -6.49 6.71
CA LYS A 178 -20.67 -6.20 7.99
C LYS A 178 -22.13 -5.75 7.86
N GLY A 179 -22.64 -5.47 6.66
CA GLY A 179 -24.01 -4.94 6.48
C GLY A 179 -24.30 -3.62 7.21
N ILE A 180 -23.27 -3.01 7.83
CA ILE A 180 -23.39 -1.84 8.67
C ILE A 180 -23.03 -0.63 7.81
N PHE A 181 -24.05 0.02 7.26
CA PHE A 181 -24.01 1.38 6.71
C PHE A 181 -23.88 2.44 7.83
N HIS A 182 -23.05 2.18 8.84
CA HIS A 182 -22.63 3.25 9.74
C HIS A 182 -21.28 3.69 9.19
N ALA A 183 -21.18 4.96 8.77
CA ALA A 183 -19.96 5.56 8.29
C ALA A 183 -18.84 5.23 9.29
N ALA A 184 -18.05 4.20 8.98
CA ALA A 184 -16.93 3.82 9.79
C ALA A 184 -15.99 5.02 9.72
N SER A 185 -15.60 5.54 10.89
CA SER A 185 -14.60 6.59 10.92
C SER A 185 -13.41 6.16 10.05
N PRO A 186 -12.92 7.03 9.15
CA PRO A 186 -11.87 6.66 8.23
C PRO A 186 -10.69 6.13 9.04
N LYS A 187 -10.29 4.88 8.74
CA LYS A 187 -9.22 4.23 9.50
C LYS A 187 -7.95 5.09 9.40
N PRO A 188 -7.20 5.30 10.49
CA PRO A 188 -6.04 6.21 10.51
C PRO A 188 -5.03 5.96 9.38
N ILE A 189 -4.78 4.70 9.03
CA ILE A 189 -3.89 4.32 7.94
C ILE A 189 -4.38 4.78 6.56
N SER A 190 -5.70 4.80 6.32
CA SER A 190 -6.28 5.24 5.04
C SER A 190 -6.10 6.74 4.86
N THR A 191 -6.37 7.51 5.92
CA THR A 191 -6.17 8.97 5.92
C THR A 191 -4.69 9.30 5.70
N LEU A 192 -3.79 8.67 6.48
CA LEU A 192 -2.34 8.85 6.34
C LEU A 192 -1.87 8.58 4.90
N CYS A 193 -2.22 7.43 4.33
CA CYS A 193 -1.78 7.07 2.98
C CYS A 193 -2.34 8.02 1.91
N HIS A 194 -3.55 8.54 2.11
CA HIS A 194 -4.18 9.47 1.17
C HIS A 194 -3.56 10.86 1.22
N GLU A 195 -3.43 11.43 2.40
CA GLU A 195 -2.80 12.75 2.58
C GLU A 195 -1.35 12.74 2.12
N TRP A 196 -0.62 11.67 2.45
CA TRP A 196 0.76 11.52 2.03
C TRP A 196 0.90 11.39 0.51
N GLN A 197 0.04 10.60 -0.15
CA GLN A 197 0.03 10.55 -1.62
C GLN A 197 -0.29 11.92 -2.23
N MET A 198 -1.30 12.63 -1.72
CA MET A 198 -1.63 13.98 -2.22
C MET A 198 -0.49 14.96 -2.03
N ALA A 199 0.23 14.90 -0.91
CA ALA A 199 1.40 15.74 -0.67
C ALA A 199 2.52 15.47 -1.69
N LEU A 200 2.74 14.20 -2.05
CA LEU A 200 3.72 13.82 -3.08
C LEU A 200 3.29 14.22 -4.49
N ASP A 201 2.00 14.13 -4.81
CA ASP A 201 1.47 14.49 -6.13
C ASP A 201 1.52 16.01 -6.37
N ARG A 202 1.53 16.83 -5.31
CA ARG A 202 1.74 18.29 -5.38
C ARG A 202 3.17 18.70 -5.67
N LEU A 203 4.14 17.80 -5.54
CA LEU A 203 5.53 18.12 -5.85
C LEU A 203 5.63 18.44 -7.34
N PRO A 204 6.32 19.54 -7.71
CA PRO A 204 6.49 19.91 -9.11
C PRO A 204 7.05 18.74 -9.91
N ASP A 205 6.49 18.50 -11.10
CA ASP A 205 7.05 17.51 -12.01
C ASP A 205 8.46 17.92 -12.43
N ARG A 206 9.28 16.92 -12.78
CA ARG A 206 10.71 17.08 -13.13
C ARG A 206 10.99 18.22 -14.13
N SER A 207 10.00 18.62 -14.92
CA SER A 207 10.05 19.67 -15.93
C SER A 207 10.04 21.11 -15.40
N ALA A 208 9.83 21.34 -14.11
CA ALA A 208 9.83 22.70 -13.53
C ALA A 208 11.18 23.12 -12.90
N LEU A 209 12.22 22.29 -13.03
CA LEU A 209 13.55 22.52 -12.43
C LEU A 209 14.66 22.70 -13.50
N GLU A 210 14.29 22.86 -14.77
CA GLU A 210 15.19 23.31 -15.85
C GLU A 210 15.20 24.84 -15.95
#